data_AF-A0A2W4P2H6-F1
#
_entry.id   AF-A0A2W4P2H6-F1
#
_cell.length_a   1.000
_cell.length_b   1.000
_cell.length_c   1.000
_cell.angle_alpha   90.00
_cell.angle_beta   90.00
_cell.angle_gamma   90.00
#
_symmetry.space_group_name_H-M   'P 1'
#
loop_
_entity.id
_entity.type
_entity.pdbx_description
1 polymer ?
#
loop_
_entity_poly.entity_id
_entity_poly.type
_entity_poly.pdbx_seq_one_letter_code
_entity_poly.pdbx_strand_id
1 'polypeptide(L)'
;MVMENEIGLSRDAAFLKKLTEAVRQNLENENFGVAELSDAVAISRFQLHRKLKQLKGQSVSQFIRDIRLQEARKMLAADVGTVAEIAYRVGFSSPSYFSKCFHDHFGFPPNESRKYASASAQEVGAVAPPLTAPLDISSNRKKRVFMLAGAVVLAAAMTFVVFYAFRPAPPRQVALAVLPLENLTGSDEQTYFVSGIHDALIGQLGRISGLRVISRTSTLRYPSRDMLLQDIARELGVDAIVEGSVYGTGDSVRIQLQLIEVFPRERHVWAKEYHEDVRRALTLQSSVVQDIAREIQVSLTAEEARNVMKTREVDSELYRDYLRGMYHINQFSLAEVEKGIAILQNAIDIDPADPLPWAGLAIGYSVIGHSPSTIDQAYSRAKSAAHKAISLDESLPEAHLALALVALYDEWEWEVADREFQRAIELNPSLAVAHTHYAWYHMLFGQLDKMWMHSKLAVQLDPFLSLYSGYLASQYWYTGANDLALAEVARVMDFEPDADFALFVQGSAYLAKGMIGEGVAAHEKAAQLYPRWRWLLPTTYAIAGRQNDAIQIAEEMKKNAGGNDAWGLAEAYSALGDLDQAFYWLERAYEKRMSWIPWMAWNPNFKPLQQDVRFSEMMEKLKLPYGMQAMNTQAVSP
;
A
#
# COMPACT_ATOMS: atom_id res chain seq x y z
N MET A 1 -56.44 10.10 -10.81
CA MET A 1 -55.69 9.46 -9.71
C MET A 1 -55.55 7.95 -9.87
N VAL A 2 -56.63 7.14 -9.88
CA VAL A 2 -56.51 5.65 -9.96
C VAL A 2 -55.80 5.20 -11.25
N MET A 3 -56.32 5.59 -12.43
CA MET A 3 -55.73 5.18 -13.73
C MET A 3 -54.28 5.60 -13.91
N GLU A 4 -53.85 6.74 -13.34
CA GLU A 4 -52.47 7.22 -13.45
C GLU A 4 -51.49 6.31 -12.70
N ASN A 5 -51.92 5.75 -11.57
CA ASN A 5 -51.11 4.81 -10.80
C ASN A 5 -50.96 3.46 -11.52
N GLU A 6 -52.04 2.96 -12.15
CA GLU A 6 -52.00 1.74 -12.97
C GLU A 6 -51.12 1.90 -14.22
N ILE A 7 -51.20 3.05 -14.90
CA ILE A 7 -50.35 3.39 -16.05
C ILE A 7 -48.87 3.51 -15.62
N GLY A 8 -48.59 4.06 -14.44
CA GLY A 8 -47.25 4.11 -13.85
C GLY A 8 -46.68 2.71 -13.61
N LEU A 9 -47.42 1.88 -12.85
CA LEU A 9 -47.05 0.49 -12.55
C LEU A 9 -46.82 -0.34 -13.82
N SER A 10 -47.68 -0.19 -14.83
CA SER A 10 -47.53 -0.86 -16.13
C SER A 10 -46.23 -0.47 -16.87
N ARG A 11 -45.88 0.83 -16.86
CA ARG A 11 -44.65 1.33 -17.51
C ARG A 11 -43.38 0.88 -16.81
N ASP A 12 -43.35 0.91 -15.48
CA ASP A 12 -42.16 0.47 -14.73
C ASP A 12 -42.01 -1.07 -14.70
N ALA A 13 -43.12 -1.82 -14.74
CA ALA A 13 -43.07 -3.27 -14.98
C ALA A 13 -42.50 -3.60 -16.38
N ALA A 14 -42.91 -2.87 -17.43
CA ALA A 14 -42.36 -3.02 -18.77
C ALA A 14 -40.87 -2.64 -18.84
N PHE A 15 -40.46 -1.59 -18.13
CA PHE A 15 -39.06 -1.18 -18.01
C PHE A 15 -38.19 -2.25 -17.34
N LEU A 16 -38.62 -2.79 -16.18
CA LEU A 16 -37.94 -3.89 -15.50
C LEU A 16 -37.86 -5.14 -16.38
N LYS A 17 -38.93 -5.47 -17.12
CA LYS A 17 -38.92 -6.57 -18.10
C LYS A 17 -37.86 -6.37 -19.19
N LYS A 18 -37.73 -5.15 -19.74
CA LYS A 18 -36.68 -4.83 -20.74
C LYS A 18 -35.27 -5.04 -20.17
N LEU A 19 -35.04 -4.61 -18.93
CA LEU A 19 -33.74 -4.80 -18.25
C LEU A 19 -33.42 -6.26 -17.98
N THR A 20 -34.36 -7.04 -17.41
CA THR A 20 -34.16 -8.48 -17.18
C THR A 20 -33.89 -9.21 -18.49
N GLU A 21 -34.56 -8.84 -19.57
CA GLU A 21 -34.40 -9.47 -20.88
C GLU A 21 -33.02 -9.15 -21.50
N ALA A 22 -32.56 -7.90 -21.41
CA ALA A 22 -31.22 -7.51 -21.87
C ALA A 22 -30.10 -8.26 -21.12
N VAL A 23 -30.26 -8.49 -19.80
CA VAL A 23 -29.34 -9.34 -19.02
C VAL A 23 -29.43 -10.81 -19.44
N ARG A 24 -30.64 -11.34 -19.69
CA ARG A 24 -30.82 -12.73 -20.15
C ARG A 24 -30.15 -13.02 -21.49
N GLN A 25 -30.23 -12.09 -22.42
CA GLN A 25 -29.60 -12.19 -23.74
C GLN A 25 -28.06 -12.09 -23.69
N ASN A 26 -27.49 -11.72 -22.53
CA ASN A 26 -26.05 -11.56 -22.31
C ASN A 26 -25.57 -12.33 -21.05
N LEU A 27 -26.21 -13.47 -20.72
CA LEU A 27 -25.86 -14.27 -19.54
C LEU A 27 -24.41 -14.76 -19.58
N GLU A 28 -23.99 -15.35 -20.71
CA GLU A 28 -22.66 -15.97 -20.86
C GLU A 28 -21.52 -14.94 -21.05
N ASN A 29 -21.84 -13.67 -21.31
CA ASN A 29 -20.85 -12.60 -21.48
C ASN A 29 -20.43 -12.03 -20.11
N GLU A 30 -19.33 -12.53 -19.54
CA GLU A 30 -18.81 -12.07 -18.25
C GLU A 30 -18.65 -10.53 -18.15
N ASN A 31 -18.25 -9.88 -19.24
CA ASN A 31 -18.03 -8.44 -19.35
C ASN A 31 -19.32 -7.60 -19.46
N PHE A 32 -20.50 -8.22 -19.54
CA PHE A 32 -21.77 -7.48 -19.57
C PHE A 32 -22.12 -6.89 -18.20
N GLY A 33 -21.82 -5.60 -18.02
CA GLY A 33 -21.97 -4.86 -16.78
C GLY A 33 -22.86 -3.62 -16.89
N VAL A 34 -22.49 -2.57 -16.16
CA VAL A 34 -23.31 -1.36 -15.98
C VAL A 34 -23.35 -0.49 -17.25
N ALA A 35 -22.30 -0.51 -18.06
CA ALA A 35 -22.26 0.24 -19.31
C ALA A 35 -23.12 -0.45 -20.37
N GLU A 36 -22.87 -1.74 -20.57
CA GLU A 36 -23.44 -2.60 -21.59
C GLU A 36 -24.96 -2.72 -21.42
N LEU A 37 -25.45 -2.84 -20.17
CA LEU A 37 -26.88 -2.80 -19.88
C LEU A 37 -27.50 -1.41 -20.14
N SER A 38 -26.78 -0.32 -19.87
CA SER A 38 -27.26 1.05 -20.12
C SER A 38 -27.44 1.31 -21.61
N ASP A 39 -26.46 0.87 -22.39
CA ASP A 39 -26.44 1.05 -23.84
C ASP A 39 -27.47 0.12 -24.51
N ALA A 40 -27.55 -1.15 -24.09
CA ALA A 40 -28.56 -2.11 -24.57
C ALA A 40 -30.01 -1.69 -24.30
N VAL A 41 -30.28 -0.88 -23.26
CA VAL A 41 -31.61 -0.30 -23.03
C VAL A 41 -31.78 1.15 -23.47
N ALA A 42 -30.74 1.78 -24.04
CA ALA A 42 -30.70 3.14 -24.58
C ALA A 42 -31.10 4.24 -23.57
N ILE A 43 -30.50 4.22 -22.38
CA ILE A 43 -30.60 5.29 -21.36
C ILE A 43 -29.23 5.55 -20.74
N SER A 44 -29.04 6.68 -20.04
CA SER A 44 -27.76 6.96 -19.38
C SER A 44 -27.58 6.17 -18.07
N ARG A 45 -26.32 5.85 -17.72
CA ARG A 45 -25.97 5.05 -16.54
C ARG A 45 -26.55 5.64 -15.24
N PHE A 46 -26.58 6.97 -15.13
CA PHE A 46 -27.22 7.70 -14.04
C PHE A 46 -28.74 7.50 -13.98
N GLN A 47 -29.43 7.58 -15.12
CA GLN A 47 -30.88 7.35 -15.18
C GLN A 47 -31.25 5.89 -14.86
N LEU A 48 -30.46 4.94 -15.37
CA LEU A 48 -30.60 3.51 -15.06
C LEU A 48 -30.45 3.24 -13.56
N HIS A 49 -29.37 3.74 -12.94
CA HIS A 49 -29.16 3.61 -11.51
C HIS A 49 -30.28 4.27 -10.69
N ARG A 50 -30.70 5.49 -11.05
CA ARG A 50 -31.78 6.20 -10.32
C ARG A 50 -33.10 5.44 -10.39
N LYS A 51 -33.48 4.89 -11.56
CA LYS A 51 -34.69 4.08 -11.72
C LYS A 51 -34.61 2.75 -10.96
N LEU A 52 -33.49 2.00 -11.04
CA LEU A 52 -33.37 0.74 -10.31
C LEU A 52 -33.37 0.94 -8.79
N LYS A 53 -32.70 1.99 -8.29
CA LYS A 53 -32.75 2.35 -6.88
C LYS A 53 -34.15 2.75 -6.41
N GLN A 54 -34.93 3.44 -7.25
CA GLN A 54 -36.33 3.79 -6.97
C GLN A 54 -37.29 2.59 -7.02
N LEU A 55 -37.12 1.66 -7.96
CA LEU A 55 -38.05 0.55 -8.22
C LEU A 55 -37.73 -0.75 -7.48
N LYS A 56 -36.48 -0.92 -7.03
CA LYS A 56 -35.99 -2.14 -6.37
C LYS A 56 -35.13 -1.89 -5.13
N GLY A 57 -34.66 -0.67 -4.88
CA GLY A 57 -33.67 -0.39 -3.83
C GLY A 57 -32.25 -0.87 -4.15
N GLN A 58 -32.01 -1.37 -5.37
CA GLN A 58 -30.79 -2.07 -5.78
C GLN A 58 -29.89 -1.21 -6.68
N SER A 59 -28.59 -1.51 -6.71
CA SER A 59 -27.66 -0.99 -7.72
C SER A 59 -27.79 -1.74 -9.04
N VAL A 60 -27.23 -1.17 -10.12
CA VAL A 60 -27.26 -1.80 -11.45
C VAL A 60 -26.51 -3.13 -11.46
N SER A 61 -25.31 -3.17 -10.88
CA SER A 61 -24.49 -4.40 -10.77
C SER A 61 -25.17 -5.47 -9.90
N GLN A 62 -25.87 -5.06 -8.84
CA GLN A 62 -26.66 -5.99 -8.02
C GLN A 62 -27.82 -6.59 -8.83
N PHE A 63 -28.56 -5.78 -9.59
CA PHE A 63 -29.65 -6.25 -10.44
C PHE A 63 -29.15 -7.26 -11.49
N ILE A 64 -28.03 -6.99 -12.17
CA ILE A 64 -27.41 -7.91 -13.13
C ILE A 64 -27.04 -9.25 -12.46
N ARG A 65 -26.36 -9.18 -11.31
CA ARG A 65 -25.94 -10.37 -10.54
C ARG A 65 -27.12 -11.20 -10.05
N ASP A 66 -28.17 -10.55 -9.55
CA ASP A 66 -29.35 -11.22 -9.03
C ASP A 66 -30.11 -11.97 -10.14
N ILE A 67 -30.19 -11.41 -11.37
CA ILE A 67 -30.74 -12.14 -12.52
C ILE A 67 -29.84 -13.34 -12.91
N ARG A 68 -28.51 -13.16 -12.96
CA ARG A 68 -27.56 -14.27 -13.23
C ARG A 68 -27.73 -15.42 -12.22
N LEU A 69 -27.85 -15.10 -10.93
CA LEU A 69 -28.07 -16.07 -9.85
C LEU A 69 -29.45 -16.77 -9.96
N GLN A 70 -30.50 -16.05 -10.34
CA GLN A 70 -31.84 -16.62 -10.55
C GLN A 70 -31.87 -17.62 -11.71
N GLU A 71 -31.20 -17.33 -12.83
CA GLU A 71 -31.11 -18.29 -13.94
C GLU A 71 -30.22 -19.48 -13.59
N ALA A 72 -29.09 -19.26 -12.90
CA ALA A 72 -28.23 -20.32 -12.40
C ALA A 72 -28.97 -21.29 -11.46
N ARG A 73 -29.81 -20.77 -10.55
CA ARG A 73 -30.65 -21.60 -9.66
C ARG A 73 -31.61 -22.51 -10.44
N LYS A 74 -32.14 -22.07 -11.59
CA LYS A 74 -32.97 -22.94 -12.46
C LYS A 74 -32.13 -24.05 -13.08
N MET A 75 -30.95 -23.72 -13.61
CA MET A 75 -30.04 -24.71 -14.21
C MET A 75 -29.58 -25.75 -13.17
N LEU A 76 -29.29 -25.33 -11.93
CA LEU A 76 -28.92 -26.22 -10.82
C LEU A 76 -30.10 -27.08 -10.33
N ALA A 77 -31.32 -26.54 -10.28
CA ALA A 77 -32.51 -27.32 -9.92
C ALA A 77 -32.89 -28.35 -11.00
N ALA A 78 -32.61 -28.05 -12.27
CA ALA A 78 -32.84 -28.90 -13.43
C ALA A 78 -31.64 -29.79 -13.83
N ASP A 79 -30.55 -29.79 -13.05
CA ASP A 79 -29.38 -30.67 -13.22
C ASP A 79 -28.64 -30.51 -14.57
N VAL A 80 -28.63 -29.29 -15.13
CA VAL A 80 -28.16 -28.98 -16.50
C VAL A 80 -26.63 -28.75 -16.57
N GLY A 81 -25.87 -29.32 -15.63
CA GLY A 81 -24.41 -29.18 -15.53
C GLY A 81 -23.90 -29.07 -14.10
N THR A 82 -22.59 -29.09 -13.93
CA THR A 82 -21.92 -28.87 -12.64
C THR A 82 -22.00 -27.41 -12.18
N VAL A 83 -21.73 -27.18 -10.89
CA VAL A 83 -21.67 -25.83 -10.29
C VAL A 83 -20.66 -24.93 -11.01
N ALA A 84 -19.54 -25.47 -11.49
CA ALA A 84 -18.53 -24.70 -12.21
C ALA A 84 -18.98 -24.32 -13.62
N GLU A 85 -19.50 -25.27 -14.40
CA GLU A 85 -20.03 -25.01 -15.74
C GLU A 85 -21.19 -24.00 -15.71
N ILE A 86 -22.09 -24.12 -14.73
CA ILE A 86 -23.22 -23.19 -14.58
C ILE A 86 -22.73 -21.79 -14.18
N ALA A 87 -21.70 -21.66 -13.34
CA ALA A 87 -21.11 -20.37 -13.00
C ALA A 87 -20.63 -19.60 -14.24
N TYR A 88 -19.85 -20.26 -15.11
CA TYR A 88 -19.39 -19.65 -16.36
C TYR A 88 -20.55 -19.38 -17.33
N ARG A 89 -21.53 -20.28 -17.45
CA ARG A 89 -22.73 -20.10 -18.30
C ARG A 89 -23.70 -19.01 -17.82
N VAL A 90 -23.52 -18.47 -16.62
CA VAL A 90 -24.20 -17.23 -16.17
C VAL A 90 -23.23 -16.07 -15.96
N GLY A 91 -22.06 -16.09 -16.60
CA GLY A 91 -21.17 -14.94 -16.70
C GLY A 91 -20.47 -14.58 -15.39
N PHE A 92 -20.12 -15.59 -14.58
CA PHE A 92 -19.17 -15.43 -13.48
C PHE A 92 -17.80 -15.97 -13.89
N SER A 93 -16.76 -15.15 -13.81
CA SER A 93 -15.37 -15.52 -14.09
C SER A 93 -14.74 -16.49 -13.08
N SER A 94 -15.41 -16.77 -11.96
CA SER A 94 -14.93 -17.69 -10.92
C SER A 94 -16.07 -18.48 -10.26
N PRO A 95 -16.05 -19.83 -10.28
CA PRO A 95 -16.97 -20.69 -9.54
C PRO A 95 -16.97 -20.46 -8.02
N SER A 96 -15.84 -20.03 -7.45
CA SER A 96 -15.72 -19.69 -6.03
C SER A 96 -16.47 -18.40 -5.68
N TYR A 97 -16.31 -17.36 -6.52
CA TYR A 97 -17.05 -16.10 -6.37
C TYR A 97 -18.55 -16.29 -6.61
N PHE A 98 -18.92 -17.10 -7.61
CA PHE A 98 -20.30 -17.54 -7.85
C PHE A 98 -20.89 -18.22 -6.62
N SER A 99 -20.19 -19.23 -6.06
CA SER A 99 -20.69 -20.02 -4.93
C SER A 99 -20.93 -19.16 -3.68
N LYS A 100 -20.07 -18.18 -3.42
CA LYS A 100 -20.30 -17.17 -2.37
C LYS A 100 -21.53 -16.32 -2.69
N CYS A 101 -21.60 -15.68 -3.86
CA CYS A 101 -22.73 -14.81 -4.22
C CYS A 101 -24.08 -15.55 -4.23
N PHE A 102 -24.08 -16.84 -4.57
CA PHE A 102 -25.26 -17.70 -4.54
C PHE A 102 -25.72 -17.98 -3.10
N HIS A 103 -24.78 -18.29 -2.20
CA HIS A 103 -25.08 -18.45 -0.78
C HIS A 103 -25.58 -17.14 -0.16
N ASP A 104 -24.90 -16.01 -0.44
CA ASP A 104 -25.28 -14.68 0.06
C ASP A 104 -26.69 -14.24 -0.42
N HIS A 105 -27.16 -14.73 -1.57
CA HIS A 105 -28.48 -14.39 -2.14
C HIS A 105 -29.59 -15.39 -1.78
N PHE A 106 -29.30 -16.69 -1.62
CA PHE A 106 -30.30 -17.74 -1.38
C PHE A 106 -30.26 -18.40 0.01
N GLY A 107 -29.20 -18.19 0.80
CA GLY A 107 -29.01 -18.77 2.14
C GLY A 107 -28.51 -20.22 2.16
N PHE A 108 -28.26 -20.84 1.00
CA PHE A 108 -27.78 -22.22 0.88
C PHE A 108 -26.79 -22.37 -0.30
N PRO A 109 -25.88 -23.36 -0.27
CA PRO A 109 -24.86 -23.51 -1.32
C PRO A 109 -25.44 -24.06 -2.64
N PRO A 110 -24.82 -23.76 -3.81
CA PRO A 110 -25.35 -24.13 -5.14
C PRO A 110 -25.76 -25.59 -5.32
N ASN A 111 -24.99 -26.53 -4.75
CA ASN A 111 -25.22 -27.97 -4.83
C ASN A 111 -26.50 -28.44 -4.11
N GLU A 112 -27.04 -27.67 -3.17
CA GLU A 112 -28.30 -28.01 -2.50
C GLU A 112 -29.55 -27.50 -3.24
N SER A 113 -29.41 -26.82 -4.39
CA SER A 113 -30.53 -26.23 -5.13
C SER A 113 -31.68 -27.20 -5.44
N ARG A 114 -31.37 -28.47 -5.76
CA ARG A 114 -32.39 -29.53 -5.97
C ARG A 114 -33.21 -29.80 -4.70
N LYS A 115 -32.56 -29.90 -3.54
CA LYS A 115 -33.19 -30.15 -2.22
C LYS A 115 -34.15 -29.02 -1.83
N TYR A 116 -33.74 -27.76 -2.08
CA TYR A 116 -34.59 -26.59 -1.83
C TYR A 116 -35.66 -26.37 -2.92
N ALA A 117 -35.51 -26.93 -4.12
CA ALA A 117 -36.55 -26.95 -5.15
C ALA A 117 -37.64 -28.00 -4.85
N SER A 118 -37.27 -29.18 -4.35
CA SER A 118 -38.25 -30.19 -3.89
C SER A 118 -38.98 -29.75 -2.62
N ALA A 119 -38.31 -29.06 -1.69
CA ALA A 119 -38.92 -28.61 -0.44
C ALA A 119 -40.11 -27.65 -0.65
N SER A 120 -40.04 -26.75 -1.64
CA SER A 120 -41.15 -25.84 -1.97
C SER A 120 -42.31 -26.49 -2.75
N ALA A 121 -42.24 -27.79 -3.01
CA ALA A 121 -43.27 -28.54 -3.74
C ALA A 121 -44.03 -29.55 -2.85
N GLN A 122 -43.74 -29.61 -1.54
CA GLN A 122 -44.14 -30.74 -0.69
C GLN A 122 -44.85 -30.37 0.62
N GLU A 123 -45.66 -29.30 0.62
CA GLU A 123 -46.61 -28.99 1.72
C GLU A 123 -48.01 -29.63 1.53
N VAL A 124 -48.08 -30.93 1.19
CA VAL A 124 -49.28 -31.76 1.36
C VAL A 124 -48.88 -33.22 1.64
N GLY A 125 -49.50 -33.90 2.63
CA GLY A 125 -49.58 -35.38 2.62
C GLY A 125 -48.85 -36.19 3.70
N ALA A 126 -49.09 -35.89 4.97
CA ALA A 126 -49.41 -36.84 6.07
C ALA A 126 -48.88 -38.32 6.10
N VAL A 127 -48.39 -38.72 7.30
CA VAL A 127 -48.48 -40.06 7.95
C VAL A 127 -47.42 -41.15 7.63
N ALA A 128 -47.17 -42.02 8.62
CA ALA A 128 -46.22 -43.16 8.71
C ALA A 128 -46.83 -44.25 9.65
N PRO A 129 -46.21 -45.42 9.99
CA PRO A 129 -44.93 -46.06 9.58
C PRO A 129 -45.25 -47.45 8.91
N PRO A 130 -44.81 -48.70 9.27
CA PRO A 130 -43.66 -49.23 10.06
C PRO A 130 -42.92 -50.51 9.54
N LEU A 131 -41.68 -50.69 10.07
CA LEU A 131 -40.99 -51.93 10.53
C LEU A 131 -41.15 -53.32 9.83
N THR A 132 -40.03 -53.87 9.35
CA THR A 132 -39.40 -55.20 9.71
C THR A 132 -37.98 -55.25 9.11
N ALA A 133 -36.87 -55.37 9.87
CA ALA A 133 -36.23 -56.59 10.45
C ALA A 133 -35.41 -57.43 9.43
N PRO A 134 -34.31 -58.14 9.80
CA PRO A 134 -33.55 -58.17 11.07
C PRO A 134 -32.05 -57.77 10.93
N LEU A 135 -31.26 -57.92 12.00
CA LEU A 135 -29.79 -57.73 12.03
C LEU A 135 -29.04 -59.07 12.13
N ASP A 136 -27.90 -59.18 11.43
CA ASP A 136 -26.87 -60.22 11.64
C ASP A 136 -25.54 -59.58 12.07
N ILE A 137 -24.79 -60.24 12.96
CA ILE A 137 -23.59 -59.71 13.61
C ILE A 137 -22.51 -60.80 13.74
N SER A 138 -21.44 -60.70 12.94
CA SER A 138 -20.22 -61.48 13.19
C SER A 138 -18.91 -60.73 12.89
N SER A 139 -17.90 -60.98 13.72
CA SER A 139 -16.45 -60.76 13.46
C SER A 139 -15.88 -59.35 13.17
N ASN A 140 -16.53 -58.26 13.60
CA ASN A 140 -16.11 -56.86 13.34
C ASN A 140 -14.76 -56.37 13.97
N ARG A 141 -13.76 -57.23 14.26
CA ARG A 141 -12.47 -56.80 14.84
C ARG A 141 -11.68 -55.87 13.90
N LYS A 142 -11.64 -56.17 12.59
CA LYS A 142 -11.05 -55.27 11.58
C LYS A 142 -11.87 -54.00 11.39
N LYS A 143 -13.21 -54.09 11.30
CA LYS A 143 -14.07 -52.88 11.17
C LYS A 143 -14.00 -51.96 12.39
N ARG A 144 -13.75 -52.47 13.60
CA ARG A 144 -13.48 -51.62 14.78
C ARG A 144 -12.19 -50.82 14.63
N VAL A 145 -11.11 -51.41 14.11
CA VAL A 145 -9.87 -50.67 13.83
C VAL A 145 -10.08 -49.62 12.73
N PHE A 146 -10.78 -49.96 11.64
CA PHE A 146 -11.11 -48.99 10.59
C PHE A 146 -12.08 -47.88 11.06
N MET A 147 -13.03 -48.16 11.95
CA MET A 147 -13.88 -47.13 12.54
C MET A 147 -13.12 -46.26 13.56
N LEU A 148 -12.16 -46.81 14.31
CA LEU A 148 -11.27 -46.01 15.18
C LEU A 148 -10.35 -45.11 14.35
N ALA A 149 -9.73 -45.63 13.28
CA ALA A 149 -8.94 -44.82 12.35
C ALA A 149 -9.79 -43.75 11.66
N GLY A 150 -10.99 -44.11 11.17
CA GLY A 150 -11.94 -43.18 10.57
C GLY A 150 -12.42 -42.11 11.55
N ALA A 151 -12.67 -42.47 12.82
CA ALA A 151 -13.05 -41.53 13.88
C ALA A 151 -11.88 -40.61 14.28
N VAL A 152 -10.64 -41.09 14.28
CA VAL A 152 -9.44 -40.26 14.50
C VAL A 152 -9.22 -39.30 13.32
N VAL A 153 -9.42 -39.74 12.08
CA VAL A 153 -9.35 -38.86 10.90
C VAL A 153 -10.50 -37.83 10.90
N LEU A 154 -11.72 -38.23 11.25
CA LEU A 154 -12.84 -37.30 11.43
C LEU A 154 -12.61 -36.32 12.58
N ALA A 155 -12.05 -36.77 13.71
CA ALA A 155 -11.70 -35.89 14.82
C ALA A 155 -10.55 -34.93 14.47
N ALA A 156 -9.53 -35.39 13.73
CA ALA A 156 -8.45 -34.54 13.24
C ALA A 156 -8.96 -33.53 12.21
N ALA A 157 -9.79 -33.95 11.25
CA ALA A 157 -10.41 -33.07 10.27
C ALA A 157 -11.40 -32.08 10.90
N MET A 158 -12.18 -32.49 11.90
CA MET A 158 -13.09 -31.62 12.63
C MET A 158 -12.33 -30.64 13.53
N THR A 159 -11.26 -31.07 14.20
CA THR A 159 -10.35 -30.18 14.95
C THR A 159 -9.65 -29.21 14.01
N PHE A 160 -9.25 -29.64 12.81
CA PHE A 160 -8.65 -28.78 11.78
C PHE A 160 -9.66 -27.75 11.25
N VAL A 161 -10.89 -28.17 10.92
CA VAL A 161 -11.99 -27.28 10.52
C VAL A 161 -12.35 -26.30 11.63
N VAL A 162 -12.45 -26.75 12.89
CA VAL A 162 -12.68 -25.87 14.04
C VAL A 162 -11.50 -24.89 14.23
N PHE A 163 -10.26 -25.36 14.14
CA PHE A 163 -9.06 -24.52 14.25
C PHE A 163 -8.93 -23.49 13.11
N TYR A 164 -9.46 -23.76 11.91
CA TYR A 164 -9.47 -22.81 10.80
C TYR A 164 -10.73 -21.94 10.71
N ALA A 165 -11.89 -22.41 11.18
CA ALA A 165 -13.15 -21.65 11.20
C ALA A 165 -13.31 -20.77 12.46
N PHE A 166 -12.70 -21.18 13.57
CA PHE A 166 -12.58 -20.39 14.82
C PHE A 166 -11.15 -19.88 15.04
N ARG A 167 -10.28 -19.93 14.03
CA ARG A 167 -9.13 -19.03 13.97
C ARG A 167 -9.71 -17.62 13.95
N PRO A 168 -9.40 -16.75 14.93
CA PRO A 168 -9.80 -15.35 14.80
C PRO A 168 -9.17 -14.82 13.52
N ALA A 169 -9.97 -14.16 12.68
CA ALA A 169 -9.39 -13.32 11.65
C ALA A 169 -8.44 -12.33 12.34
N PRO A 170 -7.24 -12.04 11.78
CA PRO A 170 -6.37 -11.01 12.34
C PRO A 170 -7.22 -9.73 12.51
N PRO A 171 -7.17 -9.06 13.68
CA PRO A 171 -8.05 -7.94 13.98
C PRO A 171 -7.91 -6.92 12.85
N ARG A 172 -9.03 -6.64 12.17
CA ARG A 172 -9.03 -5.72 11.02
C ARG A 172 -8.59 -4.36 11.52
N GLN A 173 -7.41 -3.92 11.08
CA GLN A 173 -6.97 -2.55 11.27
C GLN A 173 -8.03 -1.60 10.72
N VAL A 174 -8.42 -0.60 11.53
CA VAL A 174 -9.29 0.46 11.03
C VAL A 174 -8.43 1.43 10.25
N ALA A 175 -8.75 1.59 8.97
CA ALA A 175 -8.03 2.51 8.11
C ALA A 175 -8.51 3.94 8.36
N LEU A 176 -7.58 4.85 8.64
CA LEU A 176 -7.86 6.19 9.17
C LEU A 176 -7.06 7.25 8.40
N ALA A 177 -7.71 8.31 7.95
CA ALA A 177 -7.03 9.52 7.48
C ALA A 177 -7.26 10.68 8.44
N VAL A 178 -6.24 11.52 8.66
CA VAL A 178 -6.40 12.82 9.31
C VAL A 178 -6.31 13.87 8.23
N LEU A 179 -7.40 14.59 7.93
CA LEU A 179 -7.37 15.64 6.92
C LEU A 179 -6.63 16.88 7.44
N PRO A 180 -6.09 17.74 6.54
CA PRO A 180 -5.40 18.96 6.92
C PRO A 180 -6.26 19.83 7.83
N LEU A 181 -5.73 20.17 9.01
CA LEU A 181 -6.47 20.94 10.01
C LEU A 181 -6.67 22.39 9.55
N GLU A 182 -7.88 22.93 9.70
CA GLU A 182 -8.17 24.31 9.32
C GLU A 182 -7.39 25.30 10.21
N ASN A 183 -6.58 26.18 9.60
CA ASN A 183 -5.88 27.25 10.31
C ASN A 183 -6.86 28.37 10.68
N LEU A 184 -7.30 28.40 11.94
CA LEU A 184 -8.15 29.44 12.52
C LEU A 184 -7.40 30.23 13.62
N THR A 185 -6.07 30.31 13.52
CA THR A 185 -5.21 31.12 14.40
C THR A 185 -5.22 32.61 14.07
N GLY A 186 -5.61 32.97 12.83
CA GLY A 186 -5.64 34.35 12.35
C GLY A 186 -4.29 34.89 11.83
N SER A 187 -3.27 34.04 11.65
CA SER A 187 -2.04 34.40 10.93
C SER A 187 -1.56 33.27 10.01
N ASP A 188 -1.20 33.62 8.77
CA ASP A 188 -0.59 32.71 7.81
C ASP A 188 0.81 32.27 8.26
N GLU A 189 1.49 33.06 9.10
CA GLU A 189 2.79 32.72 9.71
C GLU A 189 2.71 31.48 10.61
N GLN A 190 1.52 31.13 11.11
CA GLN A 190 1.30 29.92 11.91
C GLN A 190 0.98 28.67 11.06
N THR A 191 1.03 28.75 9.73
CA THR A 191 0.75 27.59 8.85
C THR A 191 1.69 26.41 9.11
N TYR A 192 2.97 26.67 9.44
CA TYR A 192 3.90 25.60 9.83
C TYR A 192 3.46 24.90 11.13
N PHE A 193 2.86 25.64 12.06
CA PHE A 193 2.46 25.15 13.38
C PHE A 193 1.20 24.27 13.28
N VAL A 194 0.20 24.71 12.52
CA VAL A 194 -1.01 23.91 12.21
C VAL A 194 -0.64 22.65 11.42
N SER A 195 0.26 22.77 10.43
CA SER A 195 0.80 21.63 9.69
C SER A 195 1.63 20.69 10.57
N GLY A 196 2.36 21.20 11.56
CA GLY A 196 3.17 20.40 12.47
C GLY A 196 2.33 19.61 13.48
N ILE A 197 1.24 20.20 13.96
CA ILE A 197 0.21 19.52 14.75
C ILE A 197 -0.46 18.41 13.93
N HIS A 198 -0.82 18.68 12.68
CA HIS A 198 -1.41 17.69 11.76
C HIS A 198 -0.47 16.48 11.55
N ASP A 199 0.80 16.74 11.28
CA ASP A 199 1.84 15.71 11.11
C ASP A 199 2.06 14.89 12.39
N ALA A 200 2.13 15.57 13.55
CA ALA A 200 2.31 14.91 14.85
C ALA A 200 1.11 14.03 15.24
N LEU A 201 -0.13 14.43 14.90
CA LEU A 201 -1.31 13.57 15.13
C LEU A 201 -1.29 12.32 14.26
N ILE A 202 -0.89 12.43 12.98
CA ILE A 202 -0.68 11.28 12.10
C ILE A 202 0.42 10.36 12.68
N GLY A 203 1.57 10.94 13.05
CA GLY A 203 2.71 10.21 13.58
C GLY A 203 2.47 9.52 14.93
N GLN A 204 1.55 10.02 15.77
CA GLN A 204 1.16 9.38 17.04
C GLN A 204 0.03 8.35 16.87
N LEU A 205 -0.98 8.62 16.03
CA LEU A 205 -2.03 7.64 15.72
C LEU A 205 -1.44 6.42 14.99
N GLY A 206 -0.43 6.62 14.14
CA GLY A 206 0.27 5.54 13.43
C GLY A 206 0.97 4.51 14.32
N ARG A 207 1.23 4.87 15.60
CA ARG A 207 1.85 4.00 16.62
C ARG A 207 0.91 2.93 17.17
N ILE A 208 -0.37 2.93 16.79
CA ILE A 208 -1.36 1.95 17.22
C ILE A 208 -1.47 0.85 16.16
N SER A 209 -1.04 -0.37 16.46
CA SER A 209 -1.05 -1.51 15.51
C SER A 209 -2.44 -1.93 15.02
N GLY A 210 -3.51 -1.54 15.73
CA GLY A 210 -4.90 -1.69 15.29
C GLY A 210 -5.43 -0.59 14.36
N LEU A 211 -4.62 0.41 14.00
CA LEU A 211 -4.92 1.43 12.99
C LEU A 211 -4.00 1.26 11.77
N ARG A 212 -4.49 1.65 10.59
CA ARG A 212 -3.67 1.93 9.41
C ARG A 212 -3.86 3.40 9.05
N VAL A 213 -2.91 4.25 9.42
CA VAL A 213 -3.03 5.70 9.30
C VAL A 213 -2.41 6.18 7.99
N ILE A 214 -3.15 6.98 7.22
CA ILE A 214 -2.67 7.57 5.97
C ILE A 214 -1.70 8.71 6.25
N SER A 215 -0.61 8.75 5.48
CA SER A 215 0.49 9.71 5.58
C SER A 215 0.08 11.12 5.16
N ARG A 216 0.70 12.12 5.79
CA ARG A 216 0.39 13.56 5.60
C ARG A 216 0.37 13.95 4.12
N THR A 217 1.40 13.57 3.38
CA THR A 217 1.59 13.71 1.92
C THR A 217 0.32 13.41 1.11
N SER A 218 -0.28 12.23 1.28
CA SER A 218 -1.54 11.89 0.61
C SER A 218 -2.75 12.68 1.11
N THR A 219 -2.85 12.96 2.42
CA THR A 219 -3.97 13.74 2.98
C THR A 219 -3.98 15.22 2.56
N LEU A 220 -2.81 15.81 2.31
CA LEU A 220 -2.66 17.22 1.86
C LEU A 220 -3.33 17.53 0.52
N ARG A 221 -3.60 16.51 -0.30
CA ARG A 221 -4.30 16.68 -1.60
C ARG A 221 -5.78 17.01 -1.43
N TYR A 222 -6.32 16.89 -0.21
CA TYR A 222 -7.72 17.13 0.13
C TYR A 222 -7.84 18.29 1.11
N PRO A 223 -7.85 19.56 0.64
CA PRO A 223 -8.25 20.67 1.47
C PRO A 223 -9.70 20.47 1.93
N SER A 224 -10.01 20.94 3.13
CA SER A 224 -11.37 20.90 3.68
C SER A 224 -12.38 21.56 2.71
N ARG A 225 -13.50 20.88 2.45
CA ARG A 225 -14.76 21.34 1.81
C ARG A 225 -14.93 21.17 0.29
N ASP A 226 -13.90 20.84 -0.50
CA ASP A 226 -14.06 20.75 -1.98
C ASP A 226 -14.53 19.38 -2.52
N MET A 227 -14.51 18.32 -1.71
CA MET A 227 -14.95 16.97 -2.09
C MET A 227 -15.82 16.33 -0.98
N LEU A 228 -16.64 15.33 -1.34
CA LEU A 228 -17.41 14.56 -0.36
C LEU A 228 -16.49 13.61 0.42
N LEU A 229 -16.74 13.43 1.71
CA LEU A 229 -15.96 12.50 2.55
C LEU A 229 -16.01 11.06 2.01
N GLN A 230 -17.15 10.62 1.46
CA GLN A 230 -17.30 9.32 0.76
C GLN A 230 -16.49 9.18 -0.53
N ASP A 231 -15.97 10.26 -1.10
CA ASP A 231 -15.10 10.23 -2.28
C ASP A 231 -13.64 10.19 -1.81
N ILE A 232 -13.26 11.12 -0.92
CA ILE A 232 -11.93 11.16 -0.26
C ILE A 232 -11.60 9.81 0.40
N ALA A 233 -12.54 9.22 1.14
CA ALA A 233 -12.35 7.95 1.82
C ALA A 233 -12.23 6.75 0.86
N ARG A 234 -12.78 6.84 -0.35
CA ARG A 234 -12.59 5.81 -1.39
C ARG A 234 -11.23 5.93 -2.07
N GLU A 235 -10.76 7.15 -2.33
CA GLU A 235 -9.46 7.40 -2.94
C GLU A 235 -8.30 7.08 -1.99
N LEU A 236 -8.42 7.43 -0.71
CA LEU A 236 -7.46 7.06 0.34
C LEU A 236 -7.63 5.62 0.86
N GLY A 237 -8.73 4.94 0.51
CA GLY A 237 -9.03 3.58 0.97
C GLY A 237 -9.15 3.46 2.49
N VAL A 238 -9.89 4.37 3.13
CA VAL A 238 -10.08 4.44 4.59
C VAL A 238 -11.51 4.14 5.04
N ASP A 239 -11.64 3.65 6.28
CA ASP A 239 -12.91 3.36 6.94
C ASP A 239 -13.47 4.60 7.67
N ALA A 240 -12.58 5.41 8.22
CA ALA A 240 -12.89 6.62 8.98
C ALA A 240 -11.95 7.80 8.63
N ILE A 241 -12.42 9.01 8.93
CA ILE A 241 -11.70 10.28 8.75
C ILE A 241 -11.72 11.06 10.08
N VAL A 242 -10.60 11.69 10.41
CA VAL A 242 -10.51 12.77 11.39
C VAL A 242 -10.44 14.11 10.64
N GLU A 243 -11.33 15.03 11.00
CA GLU A 243 -11.27 16.44 10.60
C GLU A 243 -11.05 17.32 11.83
N GLY A 244 -10.63 18.57 11.63
CA GLY A 244 -10.55 19.52 12.71
C GLY A 244 -10.00 20.89 12.33
N SER A 245 -9.89 21.75 13.34
CA SER A 245 -9.38 23.12 13.23
C SER A 245 -8.48 23.46 14.41
N VAL A 246 -7.49 24.32 14.16
CA VAL A 246 -6.56 24.84 15.17
C VAL A 246 -6.77 26.33 15.33
N TYR A 247 -7.07 26.75 16.56
CA TYR A 247 -7.11 28.13 17.01
C TYR A 247 -5.92 28.36 17.96
N GLY A 248 -5.39 29.58 18.00
CA GLY A 248 -4.31 29.91 18.94
C GLY A 248 -3.78 31.33 18.78
N THR A 249 -3.41 31.94 19.91
CA THR A 249 -2.78 33.25 19.98
C THR A 249 -1.76 33.23 21.12
N GLY A 250 -0.49 33.46 20.82
CA GLY A 250 0.59 33.23 21.79
C GLY A 250 0.69 31.73 22.13
N ASP A 251 0.88 31.40 23.41
CA ASP A 251 1.20 30.05 23.88
C ASP A 251 -0.01 29.20 24.30
N SER A 252 -1.24 29.66 24.01
CA SER A 252 -2.44 28.84 24.15
C SER A 252 -2.84 28.23 22.81
N VAL A 253 -2.99 26.90 22.79
CA VAL A 253 -3.44 26.11 21.65
C VAL A 253 -4.82 25.55 21.94
N ARG A 254 -5.76 25.76 21.02
CA ARG A 254 -7.11 25.19 21.09
C ARG A 254 -7.40 24.41 19.81
N ILE A 255 -7.75 23.14 19.94
CA ILE A 255 -7.99 22.26 18.79
C ILE A 255 -9.40 21.67 18.90
N GLN A 256 -10.20 21.84 17.86
CA GLN A 256 -11.46 21.13 17.71
C GLN A 256 -11.26 19.97 16.73
N LEU A 257 -11.57 18.74 17.13
CA LEU A 257 -11.47 17.54 16.29
C LEU A 257 -12.82 16.84 16.21
N GLN A 258 -13.09 16.17 15.09
CA GLN A 258 -14.20 15.24 14.92
C GLN A 258 -13.74 13.96 14.21
N LEU A 259 -14.29 12.82 14.66
CA LEU A 259 -14.08 11.49 14.08
C LEU A 259 -15.34 11.06 13.34
N ILE A 260 -15.20 10.71 12.08
CA ILE A 260 -16.30 10.39 11.16
C ILE A 260 -16.06 9.01 10.55
N GLU A 261 -16.93 8.04 10.86
CA GLU A 261 -17.05 6.82 10.07
C GLU A 261 -17.73 7.16 8.75
N VAL A 262 -17.14 6.77 7.61
CA VAL A 262 -17.62 7.22 6.29
C VAL A 262 -18.54 6.20 5.61
N PHE A 263 -18.36 4.91 5.91
CA PHE A 263 -19.13 3.81 5.30
C PHE A 263 -19.90 2.99 6.34
N PRO A 264 -21.12 2.51 6.03
CA PRO A 264 -21.84 2.63 4.75
C PRO A 264 -22.58 3.99 4.57
N ARG A 265 -22.50 4.88 5.56
CA ARG A 265 -22.96 6.27 5.54
C ARG A 265 -22.10 7.08 6.52
N GLU A 266 -21.93 8.37 6.27
CA GLU A 266 -21.28 9.29 7.19
C GLU A 266 -21.96 9.29 8.57
N ARG A 267 -21.16 9.00 9.60
CA ARG A 267 -21.54 9.00 11.02
C ARG A 267 -20.44 9.71 11.80
N HIS A 268 -20.73 10.90 12.30
CA HIS A 268 -19.90 11.53 13.33
C HIS A 268 -19.96 10.64 14.58
N VAL A 269 -18.86 9.96 14.88
CA VAL A 269 -18.73 9.05 16.03
C VAL A 269 -18.54 9.88 17.29
N TRP A 270 -17.70 10.91 17.18
CA TRP A 270 -17.19 11.70 18.29
C TRP A 270 -16.74 13.08 17.80
N ALA A 271 -16.85 14.09 18.66
CA ALA A 271 -16.25 15.40 18.45
C ALA A 271 -15.87 16.01 19.80
N LYS A 272 -14.72 16.67 19.88
CA LYS A 272 -14.19 17.23 21.12
C LYS A 272 -13.32 18.46 20.85
N GLU A 273 -13.35 19.39 21.81
CA GLU A 273 -12.47 20.55 21.86
C GLU A 273 -11.42 20.35 22.96
N TYR A 274 -10.16 20.67 22.66
CA TYR A 274 -9.02 20.63 23.56
C TYR A 274 -8.46 22.04 23.73
N HIS A 275 -8.04 22.39 24.95
CA HIS A 275 -7.42 23.67 25.29
C HIS A 275 -6.21 23.37 26.16
N GLU A 276 -4.99 23.64 25.68
CA GLU A 276 -3.74 23.42 26.42
C GLU A 276 -2.75 24.57 26.16
N ASP A 277 -1.68 24.58 26.94
CA ASP A 277 -0.49 25.41 26.69
C ASP A 277 0.44 24.71 25.68
N VAL A 278 1.20 25.46 24.86
CA VAL A 278 2.20 24.89 23.93
C VAL A 278 3.19 23.98 24.67
N ARG A 279 3.59 24.34 25.89
CA ARG A 279 4.48 23.53 26.75
C ARG A 279 3.90 22.16 27.10
N ARG A 280 2.59 21.96 26.88
CA ARG A 280 1.83 20.73 27.15
C ARG A 280 1.33 20.04 25.88
N ALA A 281 1.81 20.43 24.70
CA ALA A 281 1.38 19.88 23.40
C ALA A 281 1.46 18.34 23.32
N LEU A 282 2.46 17.71 23.94
CA LEU A 282 2.58 16.24 24.01
C LEU A 282 1.43 15.60 24.84
N THR A 283 0.95 16.29 25.88
CA THR A 283 -0.22 15.86 26.66
C THR A 283 -1.51 16.00 25.85
N LEU A 284 -1.62 17.06 25.04
CA LEU A 284 -2.75 17.21 24.10
C LEU A 284 -2.77 16.06 23.10
N GLN A 285 -1.64 15.77 22.44
CA GLN A 285 -1.52 14.67 21.46
C GLN A 285 -1.86 13.32 22.09
N SER A 286 -1.29 13.02 23.27
CA SER A 286 -1.61 11.83 24.05
C SER A 286 -3.11 11.71 24.33
N SER A 287 -3.77 12.80 24.72
CA SER A 287 -5.21 12.84 25.00
C SER A 287 -6.05 12.60 23.74
N VAL A 288 -5.69 13.21 22.61
CA VAL A 288 -6.34 13.01 21.31
C VAL A 288 -6.25 11.55 20.87
N VAL A 289 -5.06 10.95 20.96
CA VAL A 289 -4.79 9.58 20.52
C VAL A 289 -5.53 8.57 21.41
N GLN A 290 -5.56 8.78 22.73
CA GLN A 290 -6.31 7.95 23.67
C GLN A 290 -7.83 8.01 23.43
N ASP A 291 -8.38 9.19 23.13
CA ASP A 291 -9.81 9.31 22.85
C ASP A 291 -10.17 8.70 21.49
N ILE A 292 -9.40 8.96 20.42
CA ILE A 292 -9.65 8.35 19.10
C ILE A 292 -9.55 6.81 19.18
N ALA A 293 -8.53 6.26 19.85
CA ALA A 293 -8.39 4.81 20.04
C ALA A 293 -9.61 4.18 20.75
N ARG A 294 -10.15 4.88 21.76
CA ARG A 294 -11.33 4.47 22.54
C ARG A 294 -12.60 4.47 21.70
N GLU A 295 -12.83 5.51 20.90
CA GLU A 295 -14.03 5.67 20.08
C GLU A 295 -14.05 4.74 18.86
N ILE A 296 -12.87 4.44 18.28
CA ILE A 296 -12.69 3.40 17.25
C ILE A 296 -12.72 1.98 17.87
N GLN A 297 -12.70 1.87 19.20
CA GLN A 297 -12.71 0.62 19.98
C GLN A 297 -11.47 -0.27 19.74
N VAL A 298 -10.32 0.35 19.45
CA VAL A 298 -9.04 -0.35 19.28
C VAL A 298 -8.45 -0.68 20.65
N SER A 299 -8.06 -1.94 20.86
CA SER A 299 -7.32 -2.36 22.05
C SER A 299 -5.83 -2.05 21.88
N LEU A 300 -5.30 -1.14 22.72
CA LEU A 300 -3.86 -0.88 22.78
C LEU A 300 -3.12 -2.06 23.42
N THR A 301 -1.93 -2.37 22.90
CA THR A 301 -0.99 -3.26 23.60
C THR A 301 -0.44 -2.60 24.86
N ALA A 302 0.16 -3.39 25.75
CA ALA A 302 0.79 -2.85 26.96
C ALA A 302 1.97 -1.92 26.68
N GLU A 303 2.61 -2.00 25.49
CA GLU A 303 3.68 -1.09 25.08
C GLU A 303 3.13 0.17 24.41
N GLU A 304 2.19 0.02 23.49
CA GLU A 304 1.46 1.16 22.89
C GLU A 304 0.84 2.04 23.97
N ALA A 305 0.17 1.46 24.97
CA ALA A 305 -0.41 2.20 26.08
C ALA A 305 0.65 2.97 26.89
N ARG A 306 1.84 2.38 27.15
CA ARG A 306 2.94 3.09 27.83
C ARG A 306 3.46 4.24 26.98
N ASN A 307 3.68 4.01 25.69
CA ASN A 307 4.27 4.99 24.77
C ASN A 307 3.29 6.16 24.52
N VAL A 308 2.00 5.88 24.31
CA VAL A 308 0.95 6.90 24.17
C VAL A 308 0.76 7.68 25.46
N MET A 309 0.84 7.05 26.64
CA MET A 309 0.75 7.74 27.94
C MET A 309 2.05 8.46 28.35
N LYS A 310 3.16 8.30 27.60
CA LYS A 310 4.45 8.94 27.90
C LYS A 310 4.41 10.41 27.47
N THR A 311 4.03 11.27 28.41
CA THR A 311 4.05 12.73 28.24
C THR A 311 5.01 13.41 29.21
N ARG A 312 5.46 14.61 28.80
CA ARG A 312 6.27 15.55 29.57
C ARG A 312 5.91 16.96 29.12
N GLU A 313 6.37 17.97 29.87
CA GLU A 313 6.35 19.34 29.35
C GLU A 313 7.57 19.58 28.44
N VAL A 314 7.42 20.49 27.49
CA VAL A 314 8.42 20.93 26.51
C VAL A 314 8.63 22.43 26.65
N ASP A 315 9.80 22.94 26.26
CA ASP A 315 9.93 24.39 26.06
C ASP A 315 9.11 24.84 24.83
N SER A 316 8.43 25.98 24.94
CA SER A 316 7.52 26.49 23.91
C SER A 316 8.20 27.07 22.68
N GLU A 317 9.43 27.59 22.80
CA GLU A 317 10.21 28.07 21.65
C GLU A 317 10.87 26.88 20.95
N LEU A 318 11.48 25.96 21.71
CA LEU A 318 11.99 24.68 21.19
C LEU A 318 10.94 23.91 20.41
N TYR A 319 9.73 23.76 20.98
CA TYR A 319 8.68 22.97 20.34
C TYR A 319 8.16 23.62 19.04
N ARG A 320 8.10 24.96 18.99
CA ARG A 320 7.78 25.68 17.74
C ARG A 320 8.87 25.48 16.70
N ASP A 321 10.14 25.54 17.08
CA ASP A 321 11.26 25.34 16.15
C ASP A 321 11.43 23.89 15.71
N TYR A 322 11.08 22.92 16.56
CA TYR A 322 10.92 21.53 16.16
C TYR A 322 9.88 21.38 15.03
N LEU A 323 8.66 21.90 15.22
CA LEU A 323 7.61 21.83 14.20
C LEU A 323 7.99 22.62 12.93
N ARG A 324 8.67 23.76 13.08
CA ARG A 324 9.13 24.61 11.96
C ARG A 324 10.26 23.95 11.15
N GLY A 325 11.17 23.27 11.83
CA GLY A 325 12.23 22.47 11.20
C GLY A 325 11.68 21.27 10.45
N MET A 326 10.78 20.50 11.07
CA MET A 326 10.11 19.36 10.43
C MET A 326 9.24 19.79 9.24
N TYR A 327 8.53 20.92 9.33
CA TYR A 327 7.78 21.50 8.21
C TYR A 327 8.67 21.73 6.98
N HIS A 328 9.90 22.21 7.18
CA HIS A 328 10.86 22.46 6.09
C HIS A 328 11.53 21.18 5.56
N ILE A 329 11.85 20.21 6.43
CA ILE A 329 12.32 18.87 5.99
C ILE A 329 11.28 18.19 5.10
N ASN A 330 10.00 18.26 5.49
CA ASN A 330 8.87 17.68 4.77
C ASN A 330 8.48 18.41 3.45
N GLN A 331 9.31 19.33 2.94
CA GLN A 331 9.20 19.90 1.59
C GLN A 331 10.06 19.17 0.55
N PHE A 332 10.95 18.25 0.97
CA PHE A 332 11.78 17.37 0.13
C PHE A 332 12.71 18.04 -0.91
N SER A 333 12.85 19.37 -0.91
CA SER A 333 13.90 20.07 -1.67
C SER A 333 15.13 20.31 -0.81
N LEU A 334 16.34 20.13 -1.36
CA LEU A 334 17.60 20.20 -0.60
C LEU A 334 17.72 21.48 0.25
N ALA A 335 17.44 22.64 -0.34
CA ALA A 335 17.53 23.93 0.36
C ALA A 335 16.54 24.07 1.53
N GLU A 336 15.34 23.48 1.44
CA GLU A 336 14.38 23.47 2.55
C GLU A 336 14.78 22.42 3.61
N VAL A 337 15.34 21.27 3.24
CA VAL A 337 15.88 20.31 4.22
C VAL A 337 17.07 20.90 4.99
N GLU A 338 17.99 21.59 4.31
CA GLU A 338 19.12 22.32 4.92
C GLU A 338 18.64 23.41 5.89
N LYS A 339 17.63 24.18 5.49
CA LYS A 339 16.98 25.20 6.34
C LYS A 339 16.28 24.57 7.55
N GLY A 340 15.60 23.44 7.36
CA GLY A 340 14.98 22.68 8.44
C GLY A 340 16.01 22.19 9.47
N ILE A 341 17.14 21.65 9.00
CA ILE A 341 18.28 21.26 9.84
C ILE A 341 18.83 22.44 10.64
N ALA A 342 19.01 23.61 10.04
CA ALA A 342 19.49 24.79 10.75
C ALA A 342 18.53 25.23 11.87
N ILE A 343 17.21 25.14 11.66
CA ILE A 343 16.19 25.46 12.66
C ILE A 343 16.16 24.42 13.78
N LEU A 344 16.28 23.12 13.46
CA LEU A 344 16.39 22.06 14.47
C LEU A 344 17.68 22.17 15.30
N GLN A 345 18.76 22.69 14.74
CA GLN A 345 19.99 22.95 15.49
C GLN A 345 19.78 24.06 16.53
N ASN A 346 19.07 25.14 16.18
CA ASN A 346 18.67 26.16 17.16
C ASN A 346 17.78 25.58 18.28
N ALA A 347 16.86 24.68 17.94
CA ALA A 347 16.00 24.01 18.93
C ALA A 347 16.82 23.15 19.93
N ILE A 348 17.90 22.52 19.49
CA ILE A 348 18.85 21.80 20.36
C ILE A 348 19.60 22.76 21.29
N ASP A 349 19.95 23.96 20.83
CA ASP A 349 20.67 24.94 21.63
C ASP A 349 19.81 25.54 22.78
N ILE A 350 18.48 25.36 22.72
CA ILE A 350 17.53 25.72 23.79
C ILE A 350 17.49 24.63 24.90
N ASP A 351 17.28 23.36 24.53
CA ASP A 351 17.41 22.22 25.45
C ASP A 351 18.02 20.98 24.76
N PRO A 352 19.33 20.71 24.97
CA PRO A 352 20.02 19.53 24.42
C PRO A 352 19.53 18.17 24.98
N ALA A 353 18.62 18.17 25.96
CA ALA A 353 17.98 16.98 26.51
C ALA A 353 16.60 16.67 25.87
N ASP A 354 16.04 17.54 25.03
CA ASP A 354 14.83 17.20 24.28
C ASP A 354 15.16 16.23 23.11
N PRO A 355 14.56 15.03 23.05
CA PRO A 355 14.85 14.05 21.99
C PRO A 355 14.29 14.44 20.60
N LEU A 356 13.27 15.30 20.51
CA LEU A 356 12.54 15.54 19.27
C LEU A 356 13.38 16.26 18.19
N PRO A 357 14.12 17.35 18.49
CA PRO A 357 15.04 17.97 17.53
C PRO A 357 16.13 17.02 17.02
N TRP A 358 16.67 16.15 17.88
CA TRP A 358 17.68 15.15 17.49
C TRP A 358 17.12 14.11 16.52
N ALA A 359 15.89 13.63 16.73
CA ALA A 359 15.22 12.72 15.80
C ALA A 359 14.93 13.40 14.45
N GLY A 360 14.50 14.67 14.47
CA GLY A 360 14.31 15.46 13.26
C GLY A 360 15.60 15.70 12.48
N LEU A 361 16.72 16.00 13.16
CA LEU A 361 18.04 16.09 12.52
C LEU A 361 18.46 14.77 11.90
N ALA A 362 18.18 13.64 12.56
CA ALA A 362 18.49 12.33 12.04
C ALA A 362 17.80 12.08 10.69
N ILE A 363 16.48 12.36 10.61
CA ILE A 363 15.72 12.27 9.36
C ILE A 363 16.22 13.26 8.31
N GLY A 364 16.44 14.53 8.65
CA GLY A 364 16.92 15.54 7.70
C GLY A 364 18.26 15.14 7.07
N TYR A 365 19.21 14.68 7.88
CA TYR A 365 20.49 14.19 7.37
C TYR A 365 20.37 12.87 6.58
N SER A 366 19.45 11.97 6.92
CA SER A 366 19.16 10.77 6.10
C SER A 366 18.58 11.14 4.73
N VAL A 367 17.67 12.12 4.65
CA VAL A 367 17.12 12.62 3.36
C VAL A 367 18.23 13.22 2.49
N ILE A 368 19.17 13.97 3.09
CA ILE A 368 20.34 14.50 2.38
C ILE A 368 21.27 13.38 1.91
N GLY A 369 21.56 12.38 2.75
CA GLY A 369 22.39 11.23 2.40
C GLY A 369 21.80 10.35 1.27
N HIS A 370 20.47 10.30 1.16
CA HIS A 370 19.77 9.60 0.06
C HIS A 370 19.63 10.45 -1.22
N SER A 371 20.27 11.63 -1.26
CA SER A 371 20.26 12.55 -2.40
C SER A 371 21.68 12.75 -3.00
N PRO A 372 21.82 13.24 -4.25
CA PRO A 372 23.13 13.56 -4.85
C PRO A 372 23.86 14.79 -4.25
N SER A 373 23.67 15.08 -2.96
CA SER A 373 24.12 16.30 -2.30
C SER A 373 25.64 16.34 -2.01
N THR A 374 26.16 17.55 -1.83
CA THR A 374 27.57 17.85 -1.52
C THR A 374 27.83 18.00 -0.01
N ILE A 375 26.87 17.67 0.87
CA ILE A 375 27.10 17.70 2.32
C ILE A 375 27.86 16.44 2.73
N ASP A 376 29.18 16.60 2.90
CA ASP A 376 30.07 15.58 3.42
C ASP A 376 29.53 14.97 4.73
N GLN A 377 29.58 13.64 4.80
CA GLN A 377 29.28 12.83 5.98
C GLN A 377 27.82 12.91 6.47
N ALA A 378 26.85 13.21 5.60
CA ALA A 378 25.43 13.29 5.94
C ALA A 378 24.93 12.08 6.76
N TYR A 379 25.16 10.84 6.31
CA TYR A 379 24.76 9.63 7.04
C TYR A 379 25.45 9.48 8.41
N SER A 380 26.72 9.89 8.56
CA SER A 380 27.41 9.91 9.86
C SER A 380 26.78 10.91 10.84
N ARG A 381 26.34 12.08 10.33
CA ARG A 381 25.57 13.05 11.14
C ARG A 381 24.19 12.50 11.50
N ALA A 382 23.50 11.84 10.57
CA ALA A 382 22.23 11.17 10.81
C ALA A 382 22.34 10.13 11.94
N LYS A 383 23.35 9.26 11.87
CA LYS A 383 23.67 8.24 12.89
C LYS A 383 23.99 8.86 14.25
N SER A 384 24.77 9.94 14.27
CA SER A 384 25.12 10.66 15.49
C SER A 384 23.88 11.27 16.17
N ALA A 385 23.01 11.91 15.39
CA ALA A 385 21.75 12.49 15.88
C ALA A 385 20.76 11.40 16.31
N ALA A 386 20.65 10.29 15.58
CA ALA A 386 19.79 9.16 15.91
C ALA A 386 20.19 8.47 17.21
N HIS A 387 21.49 8.18 17.42
CA HIS A 387 21.96 7.64 18.69
C HIS A 387 21.71 8.60 19.86
N LYS A 388 21.88 9.91 19.65
CA LYS A 388 21.56 10.91 20.67
C LYS A 388 20.06 10.96 20.98
N ALA A 389 19.19 10.91 19.97
CA ALA A 389 17.75 10.81 20.15
C ALA A 389 17.35 9.55 20.95
N ILE A 390 17.83 8.36 20.54
CA ILE A 390 17.55 7.09 21.24
C ILE A 390 18.10 7.08 22.68
N SER A 391 19.25 7.73 22.94
CA SER A 391 19.80 7.85 24.31
C SER A 391 18.94 8.72 25.26
N LEU A 392 18.02 9.50 24.70
CA LEU A 392 17.04 10.31 25.43
C LEU A 392 15.64 9.66 25.40
N ASP A 393 15.26 9.05 24.27
CA ASP A 393 13.98 8.37 24.06
C ASP A 393 14.03 7.25 23.01
N GLU A 394 14.09 5.99 23.46
CA GLU A 394 14.01 4.77 22.64
C GLU A 394 12.61 4.46 22.05
N SER A 395 11.63 5.36 22.21
CA SER A 395 10.28 5.23 21.62
C SER A 395 10.04 6.15 20.42
N LEU A 396 11.11 6.67 19.81
CA LEU A 396 11.06 7.47 18.57
C LEU A 396 11.40 6.60 17.33
N PRO A 397 10.39 6.12 16.56
CA PRO A 397 10.61 5.32 15.36
C PRO A 397 11.42 6.05 14.29
N GLU A 398 11.39 7.39 14.28
CA GLU A 398 12.13 8.24 13.35
C GLU A 398 13.65 8.10 13.55
N ALA A 399 14.11 7.92 14.80
CA ALA A 399 15.52 7.72 15.10
C ALA A 399 15.99 6.29 14.74
N HIS A 400 15.16 5.28 15.00
CA HIS A 400 15.43 3.90 14.56
C HIS A 400 15.46 3.80 13.03
N LEU A 401 14.52 4.46 12.33
CA LEU A 401 14.53 4.57 10.87
C LEU A 401 15.84 5.19 10.35
N ALA A 402 16.32 6.28 10.95
CA ALA A 402 17.56 6.91 10.52
C ALA A 402 18.78 5.97 10.67
N LEU A 403 18.87 5.19 11.76
CA LEU A 403 19.89 4.14 11.90
C LEU A 403 19.74 3.04 10.84
N ALA A 404 18.52 2.60 10.56
CA ALA A 404 18.24 1.59 9.55
C ALA A 404 18.66 2.04 8.14
N LEU A 405 18.39 3.30 7.78
CA LEU A 405 18.79 3.91 6.50
C LEU A 405 20.32 4.03 6.37
N VAL A 406 21.02 4.46 7.43
CA VAL A 406 22.50 4.52 7.45
C VAL A 406 23.10 3.12 7.27
N ALA A 407 22.59 2.13 8.02
CA ALA A 407 23.07 0.76 7.94
C ALA A 407 22.81 0.10 6.58
N LEU A 408 21.67 0.43 5.94
CA LEU A 408 21.27 -0.09 4.63
C LEU A 408 22.05 0.54 3.46
N TYR A 409 22.23 1.87 3.45
CA TYR A 409 22.72 2.57 2.26
C TYR A 409 24.19 3.01 2.34
N ASP A 410 24.72 3.31 3.53
CA ASP A 410 26.08 3.82 3.72
C ASP A 410 27.02 2.75 4.28
N GLU A 411 26.70 2.19 5.45
CA GLU A 411 27.64 1.31 6.18
C GLU A 411 27.66 -0.14 5.64
N TRP A 412 26.52 -0.64 5.15
CA TRP A 412 26.29 -2.03 4.71
C TRP A 412 26.40 -3.06 5.86
N GLU A 413 25.78 -2.72 7.00
CA GLU A 413 25.67 -3.57 8.18
C GLU A 413 24.25 -4.14 8.29
N TRP A 414 24.00 -5.24 7.57
CA TRP A 414 22.67 -5.77 7.28
C TRP A 414 21.86 -6.17 8.53
N GLU A 415 22.51 -6.75 9.53
CA GLU A 415 21.89 -7.13 10.80
C GLU A 415 21.56 -5.93 11.71
N VAL A 416 22.17 -4.77 11.45
CA VAL A 416 21.74 -3.49 12.02
C VAL A 416 20.51 -2.98 11.28
N ALA A 417 20.54 -2.95 9.94
CA ALA A 417 19.41 -2.50 9.14
C ALA A 417 18.12 -3.28 9.47
N ASP A 418 18.17 -4.62 9.50
CA ASP A 418 17.03 -5.48 9.84
C ASP A 418 16.39 -5.15 11.19
N ARG A 419 17.21 -5.07 12.24
CA ARG A 419 16.77 -4.77 13.61
C ARG A 419 16.17 -3.38 13.74
N GLU A 420 16.81 -2.37 13.16
CA GLU A 420 16.37 -0.98 13.30
C GLU A 420 15.12 -0.70 12.43
N PHE A 421 14.96 -1.34 11.27
CA PHE A 421 13.69 -1.31 10.52
C PHE A 421 12.56 -2.00 11.29
N GLN A 422 12.82 -3.19 11.86
CA GLN A 422 11.84 -3.88 12.69
C GLN A 422 11.41 -3.00 13.86
N ARG A 423 12.35 -2.38 14.59
CA ARG A 423 12.01 -1.51 15.72
C ARG A 423 11.27 -0.24 15.32
N ALA A 424 11.61 0.39 14.18
CA ALA A 424 10.87 1.53 13.66
C ALA A 424 9.41 1.17 13.31
N ILE A 425 9.19 -0.03 12.75
CA ILE A 425 7.85 -0.53 12.37
C ILE A 425 7.06 -1.04 13.59
N GLU A 426 7.70 -1.61 14.60
CA GLU A 426 7.07 -1.92 15.90
C GLU A 426 6.53 -0.65 16.59
N LEU A 427 7.32 0.42 16.55
CA LEU A 427 6.98 1.70 17.19
C LEU A 427 5.98 2.54 16.37
N ASN A 428 5.93 2.37 15.04
CA ASN A 428 4.93 2.98 14.16
C ASN A 428 4.61 2.08 12.95
N PRO A 429 3.63 1.16 13.08
CA PRO A 429 3.14 0.31 11.98
C PRO A 429 2.53 1.05 10.78
N SER A 430 2.36 2.38 10.84
CA SER A 430 1.91 3.22 9.73
C SER A 430 3.04 4.05 9.09
N LEU A 431 4.31 3.82 9.46
CA LEU A 431 5.45 4.61 8.96
C LEU A 431 5.86 4.18 7.54
N ALA A 432 5.15 4.70 6.52
CA ALA A 432 5.29 4.33 5.11
C ALA A 432 6.76 4.29 4.60
N VAL A 433 7.58 5.26 5.01
CA VAL A 433 9.01 5.33 4.69
C VAL A 433 9.80 4.12 5.22
N ALA A 434 9.53 3.65 6.44
CA ALA A 434 10.19 2.47 6.99
C ALA A 434 9.79 1.21 6.18
N HIS A 435 8.52 1.11 5.79
CA HIS A 435 8.04 0.01 4.96
C HIS A 435 8.69 0.01 3.56
N THR A 436 8.79 1.15 2.85
CA THR A 436 9.37 1.14 1.50
C THR A 436 10.86 0.77 1.50
N HIS A 437 11.64 1.23 2.48
CA HIS A 437 13.07 0.92 2.56
C HIS A 437 13.35 -0.49 3.13
N TYR A 438 12.52 -0.99 4.05
CA TYR A 438 12.63 -2.37 4.53
C TYR A 438 12.23 -3.40 3.45
N ALA A 439 11.35 -3.02 2.50
CA ALA A 439 11.11 -3.82 1.30
C ALA A 439 12.37 -3.93 0.43
N TRP A 440 13.09 -2.82 0.20
CA TRP A 440 14.39 -2.84 -0.50
C TRP A 440 15.42 -3.73 0.22
N TYR A 441 15.48 -3.68 1.56
CA TYR A 441 16.29 -4.63 2.34
C TYR A 441 15.89 -6.10 2.09
N HIS A 442 14.59 -6.43 2.17
CA HIS A 442 14.12 -7.80 1.91
C HIS A 442 14.41 -8.29 0.50
N MET A 443 14.46 -7.39 -0.49
CA MET A 443 14.88 -7.69 -1.85
C MET A 443 16.35 -8.17 -1.91
N LEU A 444 17.28 -7.55 -1.18
CA LEU A 444 18.69 -7.98 -1.14
C LEU A 444 18.85 -9.47 -0.79
N PHE A 445 18.03 -9.95 0.13
CA PHE A 445 18.04 -11.32 0.63
C PHE A 445 17.04 -12.24 -0.08
N GLY A 446 16.44 -11.82 -1.20
CA GLY A 446 15.49 -12.62 -1.99
C GLY A 446 14.17 -12.93 -1.27
N GLN A 447 13.83 -12.21 -0.20
CA GLN A 447 12.63 -12.43 0.62
C GLN A 447 11.40 -11.77 -0.02
N LEU A 448 11.11 -12.16 -1.27
CA LEU A 448 10.15 -11.47 -2.15
C LEU A 448 8.75 -11.31 -1.56
N ASP A 449 8.24 -12.30 -0.82
CA ASP A 449 6.93 -12.21 -0.15
C ASP A 449 6.87 -11.04 0.83
N LYS A 450 7.93 -10.83 1.61
CA LYS A 450 8.04 -9.71 2.55
C LYS A 450 8.24 -8.39 1.81
N MET A 451 9.08 -8.37 0.76
CA MET A 451 9.25 -7.19 -0.10
C MET A 451 7.90 -6.72 -0.67
N TRP A 452 7.11 -7.63 -1.25
CA TRP A 452 5.79 -7.31 -1.76
C TRP A 452 4.82 -6.84 -0.67
N MET A 453 4.85 -7.47 0.52
CA MET A 453 4.05 -7.04 1.66
C MET A 453 4.39 -5.60 2.09
N HIS A 454 5.67 -5.30 2.29
CA HIS A 454 6.11 -4.00 2.77
C HIS A 454 5.92 -2.88 1.73
N SER A 455 6.28 -3.09 0.45
CA SER A 455 6.07 -2.06 -0.59
C SER A 455 4.60 -1.78 -0.88
N LYS A 456 3.75 -2.82 -0.94
CA LYS A 456 2.31 -2.63 -1.14
C LYS A 456 1.66 -1.93 0.06
N LEU A 457 2.14 -2.19 1.28
CA LEU A 457 1.70 -1.46 2.47
C LEU A 457 2.20 -0.01 2.48
N ALA A 458 3.44 0.28 2.06
CA ALA A 458 3.93 1.65 1.90
C ALA A 458 3.05 2.48 0.93
N VAL A 459 2.66 1.90 -0.21
CA VAL A 459 1.72 2.52 -1.16
C VAL A 459 0.28 2.60 -0.60
N GLN A 460 -0.14 1.70 0.28
CA GLN A 460 -1.43 1.81 1.00
C GLN A 460 -1.42 2.81 2.17
N LEU A 461 -0.24 3.21 2.65
CA LEU A 461 -0.05 4.22 3.68
C LEU A 461 0.15 5.62 3.07
N ASP A 462 0.67 5.72 1.85
CA ASP A 462 0.86 6.99 1.13
C ASP A 462 0.54 6.85 -0.38
N PRO A 463 -0.74 6.64 -0.76
CA PRO A 463 -1.14 6.29 -2.12
C PRO A 463 -0.82 7.35 -3.19
N PHE A 464 -0.59 8.60 -2.81
CA PHE A 464 -0.28 9.70 -3.71
C PHE A 464 1.14 10.26 -3.59
N LEU A 465 2.04 9.56 -2.89
CA LEU A 465 3.47 9.83 -3.06
C LEU A 465 4.01 8.99 -4.23
N SER A 466 4.30 9.69 -5.34
CA SER A 466 4.85 9.13 -6.57
C SER A 466 6.14 8.33 -6.35
N LEU A 467 6.97 8.72 -5.37
CA LEU A 467 8.23 8.04 -5.06
C LEU A 467 8.05 6.58 -4.60
N TYR A 468 7.16 6.29 -3.64
CA TYR A 468 6.95 4.92 -3.14
C TYR A 468 6.25 4.05 -4.19
N SER A 469 5.34 4.66 -4.93
CA SER A 469 4.66 4.08 -6.09
C SER A 469 5.69 3.68 -7.16
N GLY A 470 6.63 4.58 -7.47
CA GLY A 470 7.77 4.34 -8.36
C GLY A 470 8.75 3.28 -7.84
N TYR A 471 8.98 3.20 -6.52
CA TYR A 471 9.80 2.15 -5.91
C TYR A 471 9.13 0.76 -6.00
N LEU A 472 7.80 0.67 -5.83
CA LEU A 472 7.07 -0.57 -6.11
C LEU A 472 7.16 -0.95 -7.60
N ALA A 473 7.04 0.05 -8.49
CA ALA A 473 7.18 -0.17 -9.93
C ALA A 473 8.59 -0.63 -10.35
N SER A 474 9.67 -0.06 -9.78
CA SER A 474 11.03 -0.53 -10.06
C SER A 474 11.30 -1.92 -9.49
N GLN A 475 10.73 -2.30 -8.35
CA GLN A 475 10.78 -3.68 -7.84
C GLN A 475 10.08 -4.66 -8.78
N TYR A 476 8.94 -4.28 -9.39
CA TYR A 476 8.32 -5.07 -10.46
C TYR A 476 9.23 -5.19 -11.69
N TRP A 477 9.91 -4.12 -12.11
CA TRP A 477 10.89 -4.17 -13.21
C TRP A 477 12.09 -5.09 -12.89
N TYR A 478 12.73 -4.90 -11.73
CA TYR A 478 13.86 -5.72 -11.26
C TYR A 478 13.52 -7.21 -11.13
N THR A 479 12.26 -7.55 -10.82
CA THR A 479 11.77 -8.94 -10.76
C THR A 479 11.19 -9.46 -12.09
N GLY A 480 11.24 -8.66 -13.16
CA GLY A 480 10.77 -9.02 -14.50
C GLY A 480 9.26 -8.90 -14.73
N ALA A 481 8.49 -8.47 -13.72
CA ALA A 481 7.05 -8.25 -13.77
C ALA A 481 6.68 -6.93 -14.46
N ASN A 482 7.23 -6.70 -15.66
CA ASN A 482 7.19 -5.42 -16.37
C ASN A 482 5.78 -4.87 -16.64
N ASP A 483 4.77 -5.73 -16.79
CA ASP A 483 3.38 -5.29 -16.95
C ASP A 483 2.79 -4.72 -15.65
N LEU A 484 3.19 -5.22 -14.48
CA LEU A 484 2.84 -4.62 -13.18
C LEU A 484 3.63 -3.32 -12.94
N ALA A 485 4.88 -3.25 -13.40
CA ALA A 485 5.67 -2.01 -13.38
C ALA A 485 4.99 -0.89 -14.19
N LEU A 486 4.56 -1.20 -15.42
CA LEU A 486 3.88 -0.24 -16.29
C LEU A 486 2.47 0.13 -15.78
N ALA A 487 1.75 -0.79 -15.15
CA ALA A 487 0.45 -0.49 -14.52
C ALA A 487 0.59 0.45 -13.31
N GLU A 488 1.61 0.25 -12.46
CA GLU A 488 1.88 1.13 -11.32
C GLU A 488 2.41 2.50 -11.77
N VAL A 489 3.26 2.54 -12.81
CA VAL A 489 3.66 3.79 -13.49
C VAL A 489 2.44 4.55 -14.01
N ALA A 490 1.50 3.88 -14.69
CA ALA A 490 0.29 4.53 -15.19
C ALA A 490 -0.53 5.14 -14.05
N ARG A 491 -0.70 4.42 -12.93
CA ARG A 491 -1.37 4.92 -11.73
C ARG A 491 -0.70 6.17 -11.15
N VAL A 492 0.61 6.31 -11.25
CA VAL A 492 1.32 7.55 -10.87
C VAL A 492 1.02 8.69 -11.84
N MET A 493 1.12 8.43 -13.15
CA MET A 493 0.89 9.44 -14.19
C MET A 493 -0.54 10.00 -14.20
N ASP A 494 -1.53 9.24 -13.69
CA ASP A 494 -2.91 9.72 -13.49
C ASP A 494 -3.03 10.87 -12.47
N PHE A 495 -2.11 10.98 -11.50
CA PHE A 495 -2.17 12.00 -10.44
C PHE A 495 -0.96 12.94 -10.36
N GLU A 496 0.19 12.53 -10.89
CA GLU A 496 1.41 13.33 -11.07
C GLU A 496 2.00 13.04 -12.48
N PRO A 497 1.51 13.75 -13.52
CA PRO A 497 2.04 13.60 -14.87
C PRO A 497 3.54 13.92 -14.92
N ASP A 498 4.29 13.08 -15.63
CA ASP A 498 5.74 13.16 -15.82
C ASP A 498 6.60 13.00 -14.55
N ALA A 499 6.04 12.44 -13.47
CA ALA A 499 6.76 12.11 -12.23
C ALA A 499 8.12 11.43 -12.47
N ASP A 500 9.18 11.97 -11.84
CA ASP A 500 10.54 11.80 -12.35
C ASP A 500 11.07 10.35 -12.29
N PHE A 501 10.75 9.62 -11.22
CA PHE A 501 11.12 8.22 -11.05
C PHE A 501 10.21 7.28 -11.85
N ALA A 502 8.96 7.69 -12.11
CA ALA A 502 8.03 6.91 -12.91
C ALA A 502 8.45 6.90 -14.40
N LEU A 503 8.99 7.99 -14.94
CA LEU A 503 9.58 8.02 -16.29
C LEU A 503 10.80 7.09 -16.43
N PHE A 504 11.67 7.00 -15.41
CA PHE A 504 12.78 6.05 -15.37
C PHE A 504 12.29 4.59 -15.39
N VAL A 505 11.31 4.23 -14.56
CA VAL A 505 10.76 2.87 -14.56
C VAL A 505 10.02 2.57 -15.86
N GLN A 506 9.30 3.55 -16.42
CA GLN A 506 8.59 3.41 -17.69
C GLN A 506 9.54 3.02 -18.84
N GLY A 507 10.63 3.78 -19.01
CA GLY A 507 11.60 3.49 -20.06
C GLY A 507 12.27 2.13 -19.86
N SER A 508 12.69 1.84 -18.63
CA SER A 508 13.36 0.58 -18.27
C SER A 508 12.45 -0.65 -18.47
N ALA A 509 11.16 -0.55 -18.15
CA ALA A 509 10.18 -1.62 -18.36
C ALA A 509 9.80 -1.80 -19.84
N TYR A 510 9.70 -0.72 -20.62
CA TYR A 510 9.51 -0.81 -22.07
C TYR A 510 10.72 -1.47 -22.77
N LEU A 511 11.95 -1.06 -22.43
CA LEU A 511 13.18 -1.70 -22.94
C LEU A 511 13.20 -3.20 -22.59
N ALA A 512 12.86 -3.56 -21.36
CA ALA A 512 12.78 -4.96 -20.92
C ALA A 512 11.69 -5.79 -21.62
N LYS A 513 10.64 -5.15 -22.17
CA LYS A 513 9.61 -5.76 -23.03
C LYS A 513 9.96 -5.75 -24.52
N GLY A 514 11.11 -5.19 -24.92
CA GLY A 514 11.50 -5.01 -26.32
C GLY A 514 10.77 -3.87 -27.05
N MET A 515 10.05 -3.01 -26.32
CA MET A 515 9.39 -1.80 -26.83
C MET A 515 10.42 -0.66 -26.91
N ILE A 516 11.38 -0.81 -27.84
CA ILE A 516 12.60 0.00 -27.86
C ILE A 516 12.31 1.49 -28.11
N GLY A 517 11.38 1.83 -29.00
CA GLY A 517 11.07 3.23 -29.32
C GLY A 517 10.44 3.97 -28.14
N GLU A 518 9.50 3.32 -27.48
CA GLU A 518 8.81 3.80 -26.28
C GLU A 518 9.76 3.89 -25.08
N GLY A 519 10.66 2.92 -24.93
CA GLY A 519 11.71 2.90 -23.92
C GLY A 519 12.71 4.04 -24.07
N VAL A 520 13.20 4.25 -25.29
CA VAL A 520 14.06 5.39 -25.65
C VAL A 520 13.35 6.72 -25.39
N ALA A 521 12.11 6.89 -25.85
CA ALA A 521 11.37 8.14 -25.71
C ALA A 521 11.09 8.52 -24.24
N ALA A 522 10.76 7.54 -23.38
CA ALA A 522 10.55 7.79 -21.95
C ALA A 522 11.85 8.22 -21.24
N HIS A 523 12.98 7.61 -21.58
CA HIS A 523 14.30 7.97 -21.01
C HIS A 523 14.87 9.28 -21.56
N GLU A 524 14.70 9.56 -22.86
CA GLU A 524 15.03 10.87 -23.45
C GLU A 524 14.20 11.99 -22.77
N LYS A 525 12.90 11.75 -22.52
CA LYS A 525 12.03 12.67 -21.78
C LYS A 525 12.45 12.84 -20.31
N ALA A 526 12.79 11.75 -19.62
CA ALA A 526 13.27 11.79 -18.23
C ALA A 526 14.52 12.67 -18.10
N ALA A 527 15.50 12.47 -18.98
CA ALA A 527 16.74 13.24 -19.01
C ALA A 527 16.55 14.70 -19.47
N GLN A 528 15.54 14.98 -20.30
CA GLN A 528 15.18 16.35 -20.72
C GLN A 528 14.55 17.16 -19.59
N LEU A 529 13.57 16.58 -18.89
CA LEU A 529 12.85 17.27 -17.79
C LEU A 529 13.70 17.34 -16.51
N TYR A 530 14.48 16.29 -16.22
CA TYR A 530 15.27 16.16 -15.02
C TYR A 530 16.71 15.72 -15.38
N PRO A 531 17.65 16.66 -15.55
CA PRO A 531 19.03 16.35 -15.95
C PRO A 531 19.76 15.33 -15.04
N ARG A 532 19.27 15.11 -13.80
CA ARG A 532 19.72 14.04 -12.90
C ARG A 532 19.56 12.62 -13.47
N TRP A 533 18.75 12.43 -14.51
CA TRP A 533 18.57 11.18 -15.24
C TRP A 533 19.37 11.12 -16.56
N ARG A 534 20.34 12.01 -16.83
CA ARG A 534 21.20 11.87 -18.03
C ARG A 534 21.97 10.55 -18.07
N TRP A 535 22.31 9.97 -16.91
CA TRP A 535 23.17 8.79 -16.79
C TRP A 535 22.61 7.51 -17.38
N LEU A 536 21.29 7.40 -17.59
CA LEU A 536 20.64 6.21 -18.17
C LEU A 536 20.59 6.23 -19.72
N LEU A 537 20.94 7.34 -20.37
CA LEU A 537 20.92 7.45 -21.84
C LEU A 537 21.94 6.53 -22.52
N PRO A 538 23.20 6.36 -22.04
CA PRO A 538 24.15 5.44 -22.66
C PRO A 538 23.66 3.98 -22.69
N THR A 539 23.14 3.46 -21.57
CA THR A 539 22.54 2.11 -21.51
C THR A 539 21.35 1.98 -22.44
N THR A 540 20.46 2.97 -22.45
CA THR A 540 19.29 3.05 -23.32
C THR A 540 19.66 2.98 -24.80
N TYR A 541 20.65 3.75 -25.21
CA TYR A 541 21.14 3.79 -26.59
C TYR A 541 21.89 2.52 -26.97
N ALA A 542 22.67 1.92 -26.05
CA ALA A 542 23.31 0.63 -26.28
C ALA A 542 22.29 -0.48 -26.54
N ILE A 543 21.26 -0.60 -25.70
CA ILE A 543 20.14 -1.54 -25.87
C ILE A 543 19.37 -1.27 -27.18
N ALA A 544 19.21 0.00 -27.56
CA ALA A 544 18.59 0.40 -28.82
C ALA A 544 19.49 0.26 -30.07
N GLY A 545 20.70 -0.29 -29.94
CA GLY A 545 21.67 -0.44 -31.04
C GLY A 545 22.33 0.86 -31.52
N ARG A 546 22.05 2.00 -30.86
CA ARG A 546 22.63 3.33 -31.12
C ARG A 546 24.03 3.45 -30.48
N GLN A 547 24.93 2.54 -30.83
CA GLN A 547 26.24 2.38 -30.18
C GLN A 547 27.09 3.68 -30.18
N ASN A 548 27.10 4.44 -31.27
CA ASN A 548 27.86 5.70 -31.36
C ASN A 548 27.34 6.73 -30.35
N ASP A 549 26.02 6.90 -30.26
CA ASP A 549 25.37 7.84 -29.33
C ASP A 549 25.61 7.42 -27.87
N ALA A 550 25.57 6.12 -27.60
CA ALA A 550 25.87 5.54 -26.28
C ALA A 550 27.31 5.85 -25.84
N ILE A 551 28.28 5.58 -26.73
CA ILE A 551 29.70 5.83 -26.47
C ILE A 551 29.97 7.34 -26.31
N GLN A 552 29.35 8.20 -27.14
CA GLN A 552 29.53 9.65 -27.01
C GLN A 552 29.11 10.16 -25.62
N ILE A 553 27.89 9.81 -25.16
CA ILE A 553 27.41 10.29 -23.86
C ILE A 553 28.20 9.64 -22.71
N ALA A 554 28.65 8.39 -22.84
CA ALA A 554 29.55 7.77 -21.87
C ALA A 554 30.88 8.54 -21.73
N GLU A 555 31.56 8.86 -22.84
CA GLU A 555 32.81 9.64 -22.83
C GLU A 555 32.62 11.11 -22.37
N GLU A 556 31.41 11.65 -22.47
CA GLU A 556 31.05 12.91 -21.81
C GLU A 556 30.95 12.75 -20.28
N MET A 557 30.23 11.73 -19.79
CA MET A 557 30.02 11.47 -18.36
C MET A 557 31.32 11.15 -17.61
N LYS A 558 32.24 10.38 -18.21
CA LYS A 558 33.53 9.99 -17.61
C LYS A 558 34.31 11.16 -17.00
N LYS A 559 34.19 12.36 -17.58
CA LYS A 559 34.99 13.55 -17.23
C LYS A 559 34.78 14.02 -15.79
N ASN A 560 33.56 13.87 -15.24
CA ASN A 560 33.17 14.37 -13.92
C ASN A 560 32.40 13.33 -13.09
N ALA A 561 32.59 12.02 -13.35
CA ALA A 561 31.71 10.96 -12.88
C ALA A 561 31.52 10.91 -11.34
N GLY A 562 30.29 11.16 -10.89
CA GLY A 562 29.79 10.88 -9.54
C GLY A 562 29.51 9.39 -9.32
N GLY A 563 28.85 9.06 -8.20
CA GLY A 563 28.44 7.67 -7.92
C GLY A 563 27.44 7.16 -8.95
N ASN A 564 26.39 7.95 -9.22
CA ASN A 564 25.35 7.61 -10.18
C ASN A 564 25.89 7.51 -11.62
N ASP A 565 26.84 8.37 -12.01
CA ASP A 565 27.47 8.29 -13.32
C ASP A 565 28.34 7.03 -13.46
N ALA A 566 29.04 6.63 -12.40
CA ALA A 566 29.82 5.38 -12.39
C ALA A 566 28.90 4.14 -12.51
N TRP A 567 27.75 4.14 -11.85
CA TRP A 567 26.72 3.10 -12.04
C TRP A 567 26.17 3.08 -13.47
N GLY A 568 25.78 4.25 -14.01
CA GLY A 568 25.28 4.36 -15.39
C GLY A 568 26.32 3.96 -16.45
N LEU A 569 27.59 4.30 -16.24
CA LEU A 569 28.70 3.85 -17.09
C LEU A 569 28.90 2.33 -17.00
N ALA A 570 28.80 1.73 -15.81
CA ALA A 570 28.87 0.28 -15.65
C ALA A 570 27.75 -0.43 -16.43
N GLU A 571 26.50 0.05 -16.31
CA GLU A 571 25.37 -0.49 -17.07
C GLU A 571 25.60 -0.35 -18.59
N ALA A 572 26.06 0.82 -19.03
CA ALA A 572 26.30 1.11 -20.44
C ALA A 572 27.35 0.19 -21.06
N TYR A 573 28.48 -0.02 -20.37
CA TYR A 573 29.52 -0.92 -20.85
C TYR A 573 29.11 -2.40 -20.78
N SER A 574 28.30 -2.79 -19.79
CA SER A 574 27.65 -4.11 -19.75
C SER A 574 26.73 -4.33 -20.95
N ALA A 575 25.92 -3.33 -21.33
CA ALA A 575 25.05 -3.36 -22.51
C ALA A 575 25.82 -3.30 -23.85
N LEU A 576 27.00 -2.66 -23.88
CA LEU A 576 27.91 -2.64 -25.04
C LEU A 576 28.76 -3.93 -25.15
N GLY A 577 28.80 -4.76 -24.12
CA GLY A 577 29.61 -5.99 -24.07
C GLY A 577 31.07 -5.82 -23.63
N ASP A 578 31.48 -4.61 -23.22
CA ASP A 578 32.79 -4.34 -22.65
C ASP A 578 32.76 -4.59 -21.14
N LEU A 579 32.93 -5.87 -20.77
CA LEU A 579 32.80 -6.29 -19.37
C LEU A 579 33.93 -5.69 -18.49
N ASP A 580 35.10 -5.39 -19.06
CA ASP A 580 36.23 -4.84 -18.33
C ASP A 580 36.03 -3.36 -17.98
N GLN A 581 35.48 -2.55 -18.90
CA GLN A 581 34.97 -1.22 -18.54
C GLN A 581 33.78 -1.31 -17.57
N ALA A 582 32.87 -2.28 -17.75
CA ALA A 582 31.72 -2.43 -16.87
C ALA A 582 32.14 -2.66 -15.40
N PHE A 583 33.06 -3.61 -15.15
CA PHE A 583 33.59 -3.84 -13.81
C PHE A 583 34.42 -2.66 -13.28
N TYR A 584 35.25 -2.02 -14.11
CA TYR A 584 35.98 -0.81 -13.70
C TYR A 584 35.06 0.30 -13.17
N TRP A 585 33.94 0.54 -13.84
CA TRP A 585 32.97 1.55 -13.39
C TRP A 585 32.11 1.08 -12.21
N LEU A 586 31.81 -0.22 -12.11
CA LEU A 586 31.09 -0.81 -10.98
C LEU A 586 31.90 -0.78 -9.68
N GLU A 587 33.21 -1.06 -9.74
CA GLU A 587 34.11 -0.88 -8.59
C GLU A 587 34.21 0.59 -8.17
N ARG A 588 34.22 1.54 -9.11
CA ARG A 588 34.22 2.98 -8.79
C ARG A 588 32.92 3.48 -8.18
N ALA A 589 31.79 2.86 -8.53
CA ALA A 589 30.51 3.11 -7.88
C ALA A 589 30.49 2.53 -6.44
N TYR A 590 31.09 1.35 -6.23
CA TYR A 590 31.32 0.77 -4.90
C TYR A 590 32.26 1.64 -4.04
N GLU A 591 33.40 2.09 -4.56
CA GLU A 591 34.34 3.02 -3.90
C GLU A 591 33.64 4.32 -3.45
N LYS A 592 32.73 4.83 -4.27
CA LYS A 592 31.95 6.06 -4.02
C LYS A 592 30.73 5.84 -3.11
N ARG A 593 30.52 4.64 -2.55
CA ARG A 593 29.33 4.27 -1.75
C ARG A 593 28.01 4.63 -2.45
N MET A 594 27.92 4.37 -3.76
CA MET A 594 26.70 4.62 -4.53
C MET A 594 25.57 3.72 -4.00
N SER A 595 24.48 4.34 -3.53
CA SER A 595 23.49 3.71 -2.64
C SER A 595 22.81 2.46 -3.21
N TRP A 596 22.79 2.27 -4.54
CA TRP A 596 22.14 1.12 -5.19
C TRP A 596 23.09 -0.05 -5.50
N ILE A 597 24.39 0.07 -5.20
CA ILE A 597 25.39 -1.00 -5.40
C ILE A 597 24.98 -2.37 -4.81
N PRO A 598 24.41 -2.45 -3.59
CA PRO A 598 23.91 -3.72 -3.04
C PRO A 598 22.87 -4.45 -3.92
N TRP A 599 22.10 -3.72 -4.74
CA TRP A 599 21.06 -4.30 -5.61
C TRP A 599 21.56 -4.71 -7.00
N MET A 600 22.87 -4.63 -7.29
CA MET A 600 23.42 -4.97 -8.62
C MET A 600 23.04 -6.38 -9.13
N ALA A 601 22.85 -7.35 -8.24
CA ALA A 601 22.43 -8.72 -8.59
C ALA A 601 20.99 -8.80 -9.16
N TRP A 602 20.16 -7.80 -8.88
CA TRP A 602 18.77 -7.72 -9.36
C TRP A 602 18.64 -6.91 -10.66
N ASN A 603 19.64 -6.09 -11.02
CA ASN A 603 19.58 -5.22 -12.18
C ASN A 603 19.65 -6.03 -13.50
N PRO A 604 18.62 -5.99 -14.37
CA PRO A 604 18.67 -6.66 -15.67
C PRO A 604 19.86 -6.22 -16.53
N ASN A 605 20.31 -4.98 -16.39
CA ASN A 605 21.42 -4.41 -17.18
C ASN A 605 22.79 -5.02 -16.79
N PHE A 606 22.90 -5.66 -15.61
CA PHE A 606 24.09 -6.40 -15.17
C PHE A 606 24.02 -7.91 -15.39
N LYS A 607 22.96 -8.43 -16.01
CA LYS A 607 22.85 -9.86 -16.35
C LYS A 607 24.06 -10.43 -17.13
N PRO A 608 24.76 -9.69 -18.03
CA PRO A 608 26.01 -10.16 -18.64
C PRO A 608 27.15 -10.38 -17.64
N LEU A 609 27.24 -9.57 -16.58
CA LEU A 609 28.33 -9.62 -15.59
C LEU A 609 28.20 -10.82 -14.64
N GLN A 610 26.98 -11.32 -14.42
CA GLN A 610 26.70 -12.39 -13.44
C GLN A 610 27.40 -13.74 -13.73
N GLN A 611 27.96 -13.95 -14.92
CA GLN A 611 28.73 -15.17 -15.23
C GLN A 611 30.24 -15.02 -15.01
N ASP A 612 30.71 -13.81 -14.66
CA ASP A 612 32.11 -13.50 -14.38
C ASP A 612 32.43 -13.64 -12.89
N VAL A 613 33.61 -14.18 -12.56
CA VAL A 613 34.07 -14.39 -11.18
C VAL A 613 34.12 -13.08 -10.37
N ARG A 614 34.43 -11.96 -11.03
CA ARG A 614 34.46 -10.62 -10.41
C ARG A 614 33.12 -10.23 -9.82
N PHE A 615 32.00 -10.72 -10.38
CA PHE A 615 30.67 -10.46 -9.83
C PHE A 615 30.46 -11.18 -8.50
N SER A 616 30.86 -12.44 -8.40
CA SER A 616 30.82 -13.18 -7.12
C SER A 616 31.74 -12.57 -6.06
N GLU A 617 32.95 -12.12 -6.44
CA GLU A 617 33.86 -11.41 -5.54
C GLU A 617 33.26 -10.10 -5.03
N MET A 618 32.53 -9.35 -5.87
CA MET A 618 31.83 -8.14 -5.44
C MET A 618 30.62 -8.42 -4.53
N MET A 619 29.89 -9.52 -4.73
CA MET A 619 28.84 -9.96 -3.78
C MET A 619 29.44 -10.39 -2.43
N GLU A 620 30.61 -11.03 -2.42
CA GLU A 620 31.35 -11.39 -1.20
C GLU A 620 31.88 -10.14 -0.47
N LYS A 621 32.45 -9.15 -1.18
CA LYS A 621 32.80 -7.82 -0.63
C LYS A 621 31.61 -7.16 0.07
N LEU A 622 30.39 -7.35 -0.43
CA LEU A 622 29.14 -6.84 0.12
C LEU A 622 28.50 -7.73 1.22
N LYS A 623 29.09 -8.89 1.55
CA LYS A 623 28.49 -9.92 2.45
C LYS A 623 27.10 -10.42 1.99
N LEU A 624 26.76 -10.34 0.70
CA LEU A 624 25.42 -10.65 0.18
C LEU A 624 25.33 -12.07 -0.43
N PRO A 625 24.16 -12.74 -0.36
CA PRO A 625 23.99 -14.09 -0.88
C PRO A 625 24.10 -14.15 -2.42
N TYR A 626 24.77 -15.19 -2.93
CA TYR A 626 24.97 -15.38 -4.37
C TYR A 626 24.84 -16.84 -4.82
N GLY A 627 24.50 -17.06 -6.09
CA GLY A 627 24.34 -18.39 -6.69
C GLY A 627 23.02 -19.10 -6.36
N MET A 628 23.00 -20.43 -6.54
CA MET A 628 21.76 -21.25 -6.55
C MET A 628 20.91 -21.20 -5.26
N GLN A 629 21.47 -20.74 -4.13
CA GLN A 629 20.69 -20.56 -2.90
C GLN A 629 19.67 -19.41 -3.02
N ALA A 630 19.94 -18.39 -3.84
CA ALA A 630 19.05 -17.24 -4.05
C ALA A 630 17.93 -17.50 -5.08
N MET A 631 18.10 -18.44 -6.02
CA MET A 631 17.13 -18.69 -7.10
C MET A 631 15.99 -19.64 -6.75
N ASN A 632 16.03 -20.30 -5.58
CA ASN A 632 14.97 -21.22 -5.14
C ASN A 632 13.64 -20.54 -4.78
N THR A 633 13.52 -19.22 -4.93
CA THR A 633 12.27 -18.46 -4.83
C THR A 633 11.57 -18.23 -6.19
N GLN A 634 12.11 -18.73 -7.30
CA GLN A 634 11.47 -18.65 -8.63
C GLN A 634 10.26 -19.60 -8.78
N ALA A 635 9.11 -19.25 -8.17
CA ALA A 635 7.81 -19.86 -8.47
C ALA A 635 6.58 -19.01 -8.10
N VAL A 636 6.64 -17.67 -8.22
CA VAL A 636 5.40 -16.86 -8.20
C VAL A 636 4.74 -16.92 -9.58
N SER A 637 3.81 -17.86 -9.74
CA SER A 637 2.81 -17.81 -10.82
C SER A 637 1.86 -16.62 -10.62
N PRO A 638 1.28 -16.05 -11.69
CA PRO A 638 0.45 -14.84 -11.63
C PRO A 638 -0.86 -15.01 -10.84
#